data_AF-A0A935APL5-F1
#
_entry.id   AF-A0A935APL5-F1
#
_cell.length_a   1.000
_cell.length_b   1.000
_cell.length_c   1.000
_cell.angle_alpha   90.00
_cell.angle_beta   90.00
_cell.angle_gamma   90.00
#
_symmetry.space_group_name_H-M   'P 1'
#
loop_
_entity.id
_entity.type
_entity.pdbx_description
1 polymer ?
#
loop_
_entity_poly.entity_id
_entity_poly.type
_entity_poly.pdbx_seq_one_letter_code
_entity_poly.pdbx_strand_id
1 'polypeptide(L)'
;MQQKEEVLVAKQNDIKKYETEIQQKVGAKREELYKPVLDKVKAEIEKLGKEGGYTMIFDSSAGMILHAAETENLMPVLKAKLGVN
;
A
#
# COMPACT_ATOMS: atom_id res chain seq x y z
N MET A 1 -5.51 -25.79 -43.35
CA MET A 1 -4.98 -26.37 -42.10
C MET A 1 -3.97 -25.41 -41.48
N GLN A 2 -2.91 -25.04 -42.20
CA GLN A 2 -1.84 -24.11 -41.76
C GLN A 2 -2.33 -22.75 -41.20
N GLN A 3 -3.20 -22.02 -41.93
CA GLN A 3 -3.74 -20.74 -41.44
C GLN A 3 -4.56 -20.87 -40.14
N LYS A 4 -5.25 -22.00 -39.91
CA LYS A 4 -6.00 -22.19 -38.66
C LYS A 4 -5.05 -22.39 -37.49
N GLU A 5 -3.93 -23.07 -37.71
CA GLU A 5 -2.91 -23.33 -36.69
C GLU A 5 -2.16 -22.04 -36.31
N GLU A 6 -1.79 -21.21 -37.30
CA GLU A 6 -1.20 -19.89 -37.07
C GLU A 6 -2.13 -18.97 -36.26
N VAL A 7 -3.43 -18.95 -36.59
CA VAL A 7 -4.42 -18.17 -35.84
C VAL A 7 -4.57 -18.66 -34.41
N LEU A 8 -4.52 -19.97 -34.17
CA LEU A 8 -4.60 -20.55 -32.82
C LEU A 8 -3.36 -20.20 -31.99
N VAL A 9 -2.16 -20.27 -32.58
CA VAL A 9 -0.91 -19.87 -31.91
C VAL A 9 -0.91 -18.37 -31.58
N ALA A 10 -1.39 -17.53 -32.51
CA ALA A 10 -1.52 -16.09 -32.27
C ALA A 10 -2.47 -15.81 -31.09
N LYS A 11 -3.64 -16.44 -31.06
CA LYS A 11 -4.60 -16.30 -29.94
C LYS A 11 -4.02 -16.74 -28.60
N GLN A 12 -3.26 -17.84 -28.58
CA GLN A 12 -2.59 -18.29 -27.34
C GLN A 12 -1.57 -17.27 -26.84
N ASN A 13 -0.80 -16.65 -27.75
CA ASN A 13 0.15 -15.62 -27.38
C ASN A 13 -0.53 -14.35 -26.89
N ASP A 14 -1.65 -13.95 -27.51
CA ASP A 14 -2.43 -12.80 -27.08
C ASP A 14 -3.03 -13.00 -25.69
N ILE A 15 -3.54 -14.20 -25.39
CA ILE A 15 -4.03 -14.54 -24.04
C ILE A 15 -2.91 -14.40 -23.01
N LYS A 16 -1.72 -14.97 -23.26
CA LYS A 16 -0.58 -14.87 -22.33
C LYS A 16 -0.13 -13.42 -22.09
N LYS A 17 -0.11 -12.61 -23.15
CA LYS A 17 0.21 -11.17 -23.05
C LYS A 17 -0.84 -10.45 -22.22
N TYR A 18 -2.11 -10.71 -22.48
CA TYR A 18 -3.23 -10.11 -21.73
C TYR A 18 -3.19 -10.47 -20.25
N GLU A 19 -2.91 -11.74 -19.90
CA GLU A 19 -2.74 -12.16 -18.51
C GLU A 19 -1.64 -11.38 -17.79
N THR A 20 -0.48 -11.20 -18.45
CA THR A 20 0.63 -10.42 -17.90
C THR A 20 0.27 -8.94 -17.74
N GLU A 21 -0.39 -8.36 -18.73
CA GLU A 21 -0.85 -6.96 -18.71
C GLU A 21 -1.85 -6.71 -17.58
N ILE A 22 -2.79 -7.64 -17.35
CA ILE A 22 -3.75 -7.54 -16.26
C ILE A 22 -3.05 -7.60 -14.90
N GLN A 23 -2.07 -8.49 -14.71
CA GLN A 23 -1.31 -8.53 -13.46
C GLN A 23 -0.58 -7.21 -13.19
N GLN A 24 0.04 -6.61 -14.23
CA GLN A 24 0.69 -5.30 -14.13
C GLN A 24 -0.31 -4.19 -13.80
N LYS A 25 -1.46 -4.15 -14.48
CA LYS A 25 -2.52 -3.16 -14.22
C LYS A 25 -3.09 -3.26 -12.82
N VAL A 26 -3.29 -4.48 -12.31
CA VAL A 26 -3.75 -4.70 -10.93
C VAL A 26 -2.71 -4.20 -9.92
N GLY A 27 -1.42 -4.49 -10.16
CA GLY A 27 -0.33 -3.96 -9.33
C GLY A 27 -0.29 -2.43 -9.33
N ALA A 28 -0.32 -1.82 -10.50
CA ALA A 28 -0.32 -0.37 -10.65
C ALA A 28 -1.55 0.28 -10.00
N LYS A 29 -2.75 -0.31 -10.17
CA LYS A 29 -3.97 0.23 -9.56
C LYS A 29 -3.93 0.12 -8.04
N ARG A 30 -3.36 -0.97 -7.50
CA ARG A 30 -3.12 -1.10 -6.07
C ARG A 30 -2.21 0.02 -5.59
N GLU A 31 -1.08 0.26 -6.24
CA GLU A 31 -0.18 1.35 -5.84
C GLU A 31 -0.86 2.73 -5.92
N GLU A 32 -1.58 3.01 -7.00
CA GLU A 32 -2.32 4.26 -7.21
C GLU A 32 -3.35 4.52 -6.09
N LEU A 33 -4.05 3.47 -5.63
CA LEU A 33 -5.05 3.58 -4.57
C LEU A 33 -4.42 3.66 -3.17
N TYR A 34 -3.34 2.93 -2.93
CA TYR A 34 -2.68 2.91 -1.61
C TYR A 34 -1.81 4.14 -1.37
N LYS A 35 -1.13 4.67 -2.40
CA LYS A 35 -0.26 5.84 -2.29
C LYS A 35 -0.91 7.04 -1.58
N PRO A 36 -2.11 7.52 -1.97
CA PRO A 36 -2.73 8.67 -1.30
C PRO A 36 -3.11 8.38 0.15
N VAL A 37 -3.41 7.12 0.51
CA VAL A 37 -3.67 6.73 1.89
C VAL A 37 -2.39 6.80 2.71
N LEU A 38 -1.29 6.23 2.19
CA LEU A 38 0.02 6.27 2.83
C LEU A 38 0.54 7.70 2.99
N ASP A 39 0.36 8.55 1.97
CA ASP A 39 0.77 9.95 2.00
C ASP A 39 -0.02 10.73 3.08
N LYS A 40 -1.34 10.48 3.21
CA LYS A 40 -2.15 11.07 4.29
C LYS A 40 -1.69 10.61 5.68
N VAL A 41 -1.45 9.31 5.84
CA VAL A 41 -0.94 8.74 7.10
C VAL A 41 0.39 9.39 7.47
N LYS A 42 1.33 9.48 6.52
CA LYS A 42 2.64 10.11 6.75
C LYS A 42 2.51 11.58 7.14
N ALA A 43 1.64 12.34 6.45
CA ALA A 43 1.41 13.74 6.79
C ALA A 43 0.86 13.93 8.21
N GLU A 44 -0.07 13.07 8.65
CA GLU A 44 -0.60 13.13 10.01
C GLU A 44 0.43 12.70 11.07
N ILE A 45 1.28 11.70 10.78
CA ILE A 45 2.40 11.33 11.65
C ILE A 45 3.39 12.50 11.81
N GLU A 46 3.73 13.20 10.72
CA GLU A 46 4.61 14.38 10.79
C GLU A 46 4.00 15.52 11.61
N LYS A 47 2.68 15.75 11.49
CA LYS A 47 1.97 16.73 12.32
C LYS A 47 1.99 16.32 13.78
N LEU A 48 1.70 15.06 14.10
CA LEU A 48 1.77 14.53 15.47
C LEU A 48 3.17 14.71 16.06
N GLY A 49 4.21 14.41 15.29
CA GLY A 49 5.59 14.63 15.70
C GLY A 49 5.88 16.08 16.09
N LYS A 50 5.43 17.04 15.27
CA LYS A 50 5.62 18.48 15.51
C LYS A 50 4.75 19.02 16.65
N GLU A 51 3.46 18.67 16.66
CA GLU A 51 2.46 19.16 17.64
C GLU A 51 2.70 18.55 19.03
N GLY A 52 3.05 17.27 19.09
CA GLY A 52 3.27 16.53 20.34
C GLY A 52 4.71 16.57 20.85
N GLY A 53 5.65 17.16 20.10
CA GLY A 53 7.05 17.26 20.49
C GLY A 53 7.80 15.92 20.46
N TYR A 54 7.36 14.97 19.62
CA TYR A 54 8.01 13.66 19.49
C TYR A 54 9.23 13.76 18.57
N THR A 55 10.40 13.43 19.10
CA THR A 55 11.64 13.34 18.32
C THR A 55 11.66 12.14 17.37
N MET A 56 10.99 11.04 17.76
CA MET A 56 10.91 9.80 16.99
C MET A 56 9.55 9.14 17.20
N ILE A 57 8.98 8.58 16.13
CA ILE A 57 7.78 7.74 16.17
C ILE A 57 8.17 6.39 15.57
N PHE A 58 7.92 5.31 16.30
CA PHE A 58 8.29 3.96 15.91
C PHE A 58 7.07 3.15 15.48
N ASP A 59 7.25 2.32 14.44
CA ASP A 59 6.25 1.33 14.05
C ASP A 59 6.37 0.10 14.96
N SER A 60 5.36 -0.11 15.81
CA SER A 60 5.29 -1.26 16.72
C SER A 60 5.08 -2.59 15.99
N SER A 61 4.61 -2.57 14.74
CA SER A 61 4.40 -3.79 13.95
C SER A 61 5.72 -4.44 13.50
N ALA A 62 6.83 -3.68 13.52
CA ALA A 62 8.16 -4.18 13.18
C ALA A 62 8.73 -5.15 14.24
N GLY A 63 8.09 -5.28 15.41
CA GLY A 63 8.50 -6.22 16.47
C GLY A 63 9.81 -5.87 17.18
N MET A 64 10.37 -4.68 16.94
CA MET A 64 11.66 -4.23 17.49
C MET A 64 11.52 -3.50 18.84
N ILE A 65 10.29 -3.21 19.28
CA ILE A 65 10.01 -2.50 20.54
C ILE A 65 9.87 -3.51 21.67
N LEU A 66 10.81 -3.52 22.61
CA LEU A 66 10.80 -4.43 23.75
C LEU A 66 9.80 -4.00 24.85
N HIS A 67 9.61 -2.68 25.01
CA HIS A 67 8.66 -2.11 25.95
C HIS A 67 8.26 -0.70 25.50
N ALA A 68 6.98 -0.37 25.61
CA ALA A 68 6.43 0.97 25.46
C ALA A 68 5.22 1.11 26.39
N ALA A 69 5.05 2.28 27.00
CA ALA A 69 3.84 2.56 27.78
C ALA A 69 2.66 2.79 26.83
N GLU A 70 1.46 2.32 27.20
CA GLU A 70 0.25 2.52 26.39
C GLU A 70 -0.08 4.01 26.19
N THR A 71 0.32 4.86 27.15
CA THR A 71 0.18 6.32 27.04
C THR A 71 0.98 6.92 25.88
N GLU A 72 2.00 6.22 25.39
CA GLU A 72 2.82 6.63 24.24
C GLU A 72 2.30 6.05 22.92
N ASN A 73 1.21 5.28 22.94
CA ASN A 73 0.61 4.73 21.73
C ASN A 73 -0.16 5.82 20.96
N LEU A 74 0.41 6.24 19.83
CA LEU A 74 -0.20 7.27 18.98
C LEU A 74 -1.28 6.73 18.02
N MET A 75 -1.45 5.40 17.93
CA MET A 75 -2.41 4.80 17.00
C MET A 75 -3.85 5.28 17.19
N PRO A 76 -4.40 5.41 18.41
CA PRO A 76 -5.75 5.94 18.62
C PRO A 76 -5.90 7.37 18.11
N VAL A 77 -4.91 8.23 18.36
CA VAL A 77 -4.93 9.63 17.94
C VAL A 77 -4.83 9.75 16.41
N LEU A 78 -3.94 8.96 15.81
CA LEU A 78 -3.77 8.92 14.35
C LEU A 78 -5.04 8.45 13.64
N LYS A 79 -5.69 7.40 14.16
CA LYS A 79 -6.98 6.89 13.67
C LYS A 79 -8.07 7.96 13.69
N ALA A 80 -8.19 8.68 14.81
CA ALA A 80 -9.14 9.79 14.94
C ALA A 80 -8.86 10.91 13.91
N LYS A 81 -7.59 11.32 13.73
CA LYS A 81 -7.20 12.34 12.73
C LYS A 81 -7.49 11.90 11.28
N LEU A 82 -7.39 10.60 11.00
CA LEU A 82 -7.68 10.03 9.68
C LEU A 82 -9.16 9.69 9.45
N GLY A 83 -10.01 9.81 10.48
CA GLY A 83 -11.44 9.50 10.38
C GLY A 83 -11.76 8.01 10.23
N VAL A 84 -10.87 7.14 10.71
CA VAL A 84 -11.01 5.68 10.68
C VAL A 84 -11.07 5.17 12.11
N ASN A 85 -12.24 4.68 12.55
CA ASN A 85 -12.42 4.02 13.84
C ASN A 85 -12.20 2.50 13.73
#